data_AF-H2XK19-F1
#
_entry.id   AF-H2XK19-F1
#
_cell.length_a   1.000
_cell.length_b   1.000
_cell.length_c   1.000
_cell.angle_alpha   90.00
_cell.angle_beta   90.00
_cell.angle_gamma   90.00
#
_symmetry.space_group_name_H-M   'P 1'
#
loop_
_entity.id
_entity.type
_entity.pdbx_description
1 polymer ?
#
loop_
_entity_poly.entity_id
_entity_poly.type
_entity_poly.pdbx_seq_one_letter_code
_entity_poly.pdbx_strand_id
1 'polypeptide(L)'
;MWPLLQKISEQVTRYETVVGPVWHVLVFLYRLIVVITVGGAVYGDEQSAFKCSQKIPGCENACYNSFAQISHLRFWAFQILAITTPTVFFNLYSSFVSGEIRKLKSSEEQLRIVEDKRDGQLTLTNTLSEREIGKMTRRKRGIGNLKVKLVYSDNEIKEVPVTNKIKAAYYVSVLLRLVLEGGFIYLGYVLYNIPVS
;
A
#
# COMPACT_ATOMS: atom_id res chain seq x y z
N MET A 1 -11.21 33.10 3.14
CA MET A 1 -10.80 31.89 3.89
C MET A 1 -11.91 30.83 4.00
N TRP A 2 -13.18 31.22 4.20
CA TRP A 2 -14.34 30.30 4.31
C TRP A 2 -14.69 29.44 3.06
N PRO A 3 -14.59 29.94 1.79
CA PRO A 3 -15.03 29.15 0.63
C PRO A 3 -14.07 27.99 0.26
N LEU A 4 -12.82 28.05 0.70
CA LEU A 4 -11.84 26.96 0.54
C LEU A 4 -12.12 25.81 1.51
N LEU A 5 -12.49 26.14 2.76
CA LEU A 5 -12.87 25.14 3.77
C LEU A 5 -14.19 24.45 3.40
N GLN A 6 -15.12 25.19 2.80
CA GLN A 6 -16.39 24.63 2.33
C GLN A 6 -16.21 23.67 1.15
N LYS A 7 -15.31 24.00 0.20
CA LYS A 7 -14.92 23.10 -0.90
C LYS A 7 -14.22 21.83 -0.42
N ILE A 8 -13.37 21.94 0.61
CA ILE A 8 -12.71 20.79 1.23
C ILE A 8 -13.73 19.92 1.96
N SER A 9 -14.67 20.53 2.69
CA SER A 9 -15.74 19.82 3.39
C SER A 9 -16.63 19.02 2.42
N GLU A 10 -17.03 19.62 1.29
CA GLU A 10 -17.84 18.94 0.26
C GLU A 10 -17.10 17.80 -0.45
N GLN A 11 -15.78 17.92 -0.63
CA GLN A 11 -14.99 16.81 -1.15
C GLN A 11 -14.92 15.67 -0.14
N VAL A 12 -14.72 15.95 1.15
CA VAL A 12 -14.61 14.94 2.21
C VAL A 12 -15.91 14.11 2.36
N THR A 13 -17.09 14.72 2.22
CA THR A 13 -18.38 13.99 2.32
C THR A 13 -18.66 13.07 1.12
N ARG A 14 -17.96 13.24 -0.02
CA ARG A 14 -18.11 12.38 -1.22
C ARG A 14 -17.27 11.08 -1.14
N TYR A 15 -16.44 10.91 -0.10
CA TYR A 15 -15.52 9.77 0.09
C TYR A 15 -16.01 8.71 1.10
N GLU A 16 -17.29 8.63 1.43
CA GLU A 16 -17.79 7.70 2.47
C GLU A 16 -17.66 6.18 2.16
N THR A 17 -16.93 5.77 1.12
CA THR A 17 -16.42 4.38 1.00
C THR A 17 -14.89 4.26 0.94
N VAL A 18 -14.16 5.34 1.22
CA VAL A 18 -12.69 5.46 1.12
C VAL A 18 -12.08 6.15 2.36
N VAL A 19 -12.81 6.22 3.47
CA VAL A 19 -12.28 6.79 4.73
C VAL A 19 -11.04 6.04 5.22
N GLY A 20 -10.99 4.71 5.03
CA GLY A 20 -9.82 3.90 5.36
C GLY A 20 -8.56 4.36 4.60
N PRO A 21 -8.49 4.22 3.27
CA PRO A 21 -7.27 4.54 2.51
C PRO A 21 -6.78 5.99 2.67
N VAL A 22 -7.69 6.98 2.70
CA VAL A 22 -7.30 8.40 2.81
C VAL A 22 -6.70 8.71 4.18
N TRP A 23 -7.31 8.23 5.27
CA TRP A 23 -6.78 8.41 6.62
C TRP A 23 -5.38 7.83 6.77
N HIS A 24 -5.15 6.63 6.23
CA HIS A 24 -3.84 5.99 6.29
C HIS A 24 -2.77 6.74 5.50
N VAL A 25 -3.11 7.35 4.36
CA VAL A 25 -2.18 8.18 3.57
C VAL A 25 -1.86 9.47 4.31
N LEU A 26 -2.86 10.13 4.90
CA LEU A 26 -2.67 11.36 5.69
C LEU A 26 -1.77 11.13 6.91
N VAL A 27 -2.02 10.08 7.69
CA VAL A 27 -1.20 9.72 8.86
C VAL A 27 0.22 9.37 8.45
N PHE A 28 0.39 8.66 7.33
CA PHE A 28 1.71 8.32 6.80
C PHE A 28 2.51 9.56 6.41
N LEU A 29 1.91 10.49 5.65
CA LEU A 29 2.57 11.73 5.23
C LEU A 29 2.91 12.62 6.41
N TYR A 30 2.00 12.74 7.38
CA TYR A 30 2.27 13.47 8.62
C TYR A 30 3.48 12.89 9.37
N ARG A 31 3.54 11.56 9.56
CA ARG A 31 4.69 10.90 10.20
C ARG A 31 6.00 11.12 9.43
N LEU A 32 5.96 11.06 8.10
CA LEU A 32 7.14 11.30 7.27
C LEU A 32 7.65 12.74 7.41
N ILE A 33 6.75 13.73 7.41
CA ILE A 33 7.11 15.14 7.64
C ILE A 33 7.73 15.32 9.03
N VAL A 34 7.13 14.74 10.07
CA VAL A 34 7.67 14.81 11.44
C VAL A 34 9.06 14.18 11.51
N VAL A 35 9.27 13.01 10.92
CA VAL A 35 10.59 12.34 10.90
C VAL A 35 11.63 13.17 10.12
N ILE A 36 11.28 13.77 8.99
CA ILE A 36 12.23 14.60 8.23
C ILE A 36 12.57 15.89 8.98
N THR A 37 11.56 16.59 9.50
CA THR A 37 11.73 17.90 10.14
C THR A 37 12.39 17.80 11.52
N VAL A 38 11.90 16.90 12.38
CA VAL A 38 12.43 16.70 13.72
C VAL A 38 13.69 15.85 13.66
N GLY A 39 13.75 14.85 12.77
CA GLY A 39 14.93 14.01 12.61
C GLY A 39 16.15 14.75 12.10
N GLY A 40 15.98 15.58 11.08
CA GLY A 40 17.05 16.42 10.55
C GLY A 40 17.54 17.45 11.56
N ALA A 41 16.62 18.06 12.33
CA ALA A 41 16.95 19.12 13.28
C ALA A 41 17.52 18.62 14.62
N VAL A 42 17.15 17.41 15.08
CA VAL A 42 17.56 16.89 16.39
C VAL A 42 18.74 15.92 16.27
N TYR A 43 18.76 15.06 15.25
CA TYR A 43 19.73 13.96 15.14
C TYR A 43 20.82 14.21 14.07
N GLY A 44 20.74 15.31 13.31
CA GLY A 44 21.77 15.70 12.35
C GLY A 44 23.10 16.09 13.00
N ASP A 45 23.04 16.62 14.23
CA ASP A 45 24.18 17.25 14.93
C ASP A 45 24.68 16.43 16.14
N GLU A 46 24.08 15.27 16.43
CA GLU A 46 24.40 14.47 17.63
C GLU A 46 25.83 13.88 17.59
N GLN A 47 26.33 13.56 16.40
CA GLN A 47 27.68 12.99 16.27
C GLN A 47 28.79 14.03 16.49
N SER A 48 28.54 15.31 16.21
CA SER A 48 29.54 16.39 16.36
C SER A 48 29.54 17.04 17.75
N ALA A 49 28.46 16.84 18.52
CA ALA A 49 28.30 17.38 19.87
C ALA A 49 28.71 16.39 21.00
N PHE A 50 29.00 15.12 20.69
CA PHE A 50 29.28 14.08 21.68
C PHE A 50 30.71 14.17 22.23
N LYS A 51 30.91 14.76 23.42
CA LYS A 51 32.26 14.87 24.01
C LYS A 51 32.59 13.67 24.89
N CYS A 52 33.66 12.95 24.55
CA CYS A 52 34.25 11.95 25.44
C CYS A 52 35.29 12.59 26.38
N SER A 53 35.33 12.16 27.65
CA SER A 53 36.33 12.65 28.62
C SER A 53 37.75 12.13 28.34
N GLN A 54 37.88 11.05 27.55
CA GLN A 54 39.16 10.43 27.19
C GLN A 54 39.61 10.92 25.80
N LYS A 55 40.79 11.53 25.70
CA LYS A 55 41.36 12.08 24.45
C LYS A 55 42.10 11.03 23.60
N ILE A 56 41.67 9.78 23.67
CA ILE A 56 42.26 8.69 22.87
C ILE A 56 41.61 8.73 21.48
N PRO A 57 42.40 8.72 20.38
CA PRO A 57 41.84 8.74 19.03
C PRO A 57 40.90 7.54 18.83
N GLY A 58 39.68 7.80 18.35
CA GLY A 58 38.66 6.78 18.12
C GLY A 58 37.78 6.41 19.33
N CYS A 59 38.08 6.91 20.54
CA CYS A 59 37.26 6.67 21.74
C CYS A 59 35.86 7.29 21.62
N GLU A 60 35.78 8.50 21.05
CA GLU A 60 34.52 9.20 20.80
C GLU A 60 33.62 8.40 19.83
N ASN A 61 34.19 7.88 18.74
CA ASN A 61 33.46 7.02 17.79
C ASN A 61 33.04 5.68 18.41
N ALA A 62 33.90 5.03 19.21
CA ALA A 62 33.57 3.76 19.86
C ALA A 62 32.47 3.93 20.93
N CYS A 63 32.55 5.01 21.72
CA CYS A 63 31.59 5.34 22.76
C CYS A 63 30.25 5.80 22.16
N TYR A 64 30.29 6.58 21.08
CA TYR A 64 29.10 6.92 20.29
C TYR A 64 28.42 5.68 19.72
N ASN A 65 29.18 4.74 19.14
CA ASN A 65 28.63 3.51 18.58
C ASN A 65 28.05 2.57 19.65
N SER A 66 28.54 2.65 20.89
CA SER A 66 28.02 1.89 22.04
C SER A 66 26.81 2.55 22.70
N PHE A 67 26.72 3.88 22.71
CA PHE A 67 25.62 4.64 23.34
C PHE A 67 24.42 4.82 22.39
N ALA A 68 24.70 4.94 21.08
CA ALA A 68 23.70 5.17 20.03
C ALA A 68 23.29 3.87 19.31
N GLN A 69 23.24 2.75 20.03
CA GLN A 69 23.03 1.43 19.41
C GLN A 69 21.68 1.32 18.65
N ILE A 70 20.67 2.13 18.99
CA ILE A 70 19.50 2.46 18.15
C ILE A 70 19.05 3.90 18.45
N SER A 71 19.38 4.89 17.62
CA SER A 71 18.79 6.23 17.78
C SER A 71 17.28 6.17 17.55
N HIS A 72 16.52 6.94 18.33
CA HIS A 72 15.06 7.02 18.25
C HIS A 72 14.60 7.35 16.82
N LEU A 73 15.33 8.21 16.12
CA LEU A 73 15.07 8.50 14.72
C LEU A 73 15.16 7.26 13.80
N ARG A 74 16.20 6.45 13.94
CA ARG A 74 16.38 5.23 13.13
C ARG A 74 15.27 4.22 13.41
N PHE A 75 14.88 4.08 14.68
CA PHE A 75 13.74 3.24 15.07
C PHE A 75 12.43 3.66 14.38
N TRP A 76 12.07 4.95 14.45
CA TRP A 76 10.87 5.49 13.80
C TRP A 76 10.93 5.41 12.27
N ALA A 77 12.11 5.57 11.67
CA ALA A 77 12.29 5.40 10.23
C ALA A 77 12.03 3.95 9.80
N PHE A 78 12.57 2.96 10.52
CA PHE A 78 12.28 1.54 10.25
C PHE A 78 10.81 1.19 10.47
N GLN A 79 10.17 1.76 11.50
CA GLN A 79 8.74 1.59 11.72
C GLN A 79 7.91 2.09 10.52
N ILE A 80 8.23 3.26 9.97
CA ILE A 80 7.56 3.84 8.80
C ILE A 80 7.75 2.96 7.55
N LEU A 81 8.97 2.45 7.31
CA LEU A 81 9.27 1.54 6.21
C LEU A 81 8.53 0.19 6.34
N ALA A 82 8.48 -0.37 7.55
CA ALA A 82 7.79 -1.62 7.81
C ALA A 82 6.26 -1.47 7.64
N ILE A 83 5.67 -0.38 8.13
CA ILE A 83 4.21 -0.12 8.04
C ILE A 83 3.77 0.22 6.61
N THR A 84 4.64 0.81 5.78
CA THR A 84 4.31 1.09 4.37
C THR A 84 4.33 -0.12 3.48
N THR A 85 5.25 -1.06 3.74
CA THR A 85 5.46 -2.23 2.91
C THR A 85 4.17 -3.03 2.62
N PRO A 86 3.30 -3.35 3.61
CA PRO A 86 2.03 -4.04 3.36
C PRO A 86 1.08 -3.27 2.43
N THR A 87 1.08 -1.94 2.52
CA THR A 87 0.20 -1.08 1.71
C THR A 87 0.71 -0.97 0.28
N VAL A 88 2.01 -0.77 0.09
CA VAL A 88 2.62 -0.74 -1.24
C VAL A 88 2.41 -2.08 -1.94
N PHE A 89 2.65 -3.19 -1.22
CA PHE A 89 2.44 -4.53 -1.75
C PHE A 89 0.98 -4.79 -2.13
N PHE A 90 0.02 -4.39 -1.29
CA PHE A 90 -1.41 -4.51 -1.62
C PHE A 90 -1.79 -3.70 -2.86
N ASN A 91 -1.31 -2.46 -2.99
CA ASN A 91 -1.58 -1.61 -4.15
C ASN A 91 -0.96 -2.20 -5.43
N LEU A 92 0.28 -2.70 -5.37
CA LEU A 92 0.91 -3.41 -6.48
C LEU A 92 0.10 -4.65 -6.89
N TYR A 93 -0.28 -5.48 -5.91
CA TYR A 93 -1.09 -6.66 -6.14
C TYR A 93 -2.44 -6.32 -6.80
N SER A 94 -3.14 -5.31 -6.26
CA SER A 94 -4.42 -4.85 -6.80
C SER A 94 -4.28 -4.32 -8.22
N SER A 95 -3.21 -3.55 -8.52
CA SER A 95 -2.93 -3.03 -9.86
C SER A 95 -2.63 -4.16 -10.85
N PHE A 96 -1.79 -5.11 -10.46
CA PHE A 96 -1.46 -6.28 -11.28
C PHE A 96 -2.70 -7.10 -11.62
N VAL A 97 -3.51 -7.43 -10.61
CA VAL A 97 -4.77 -8.18 -10.79
C VAL A 97 -5.77 -7.40 -11.64
N SER A 98 -5.90 -6.09 -11.45
CA SER A 98 -6.77 -5.23 -12.27
C SER A 98 -6.33 -5.22 -13.73
N GLY A 99 -5.02 -5.20 -14.00
CA GLY A 99 -4.46 -5.31 -15.34
C GLY A 99 -4.79 -6.64 -16.02
N GLU A 100 -4.70 -7.75 -15.28
CA GLU A 100 -5.05 -9.07 -15.79
C GLU A 100 -6.55 -9.19 -16.10
N ILE A 101 -7.40 -8.64 -15.24
CA ILE A 101 -8.86 -8.61 -15.46
C ILE A 101 -9.22 -7.77 -16.69
N ARG A 102 -8.54 -6.63 -16.91
CA ARG A 102 -8.77 -5.80 -18.11
C ARG A 102 -8.43 -6.56 -19.39
N LYS A 103 -7.32 -7.31 -19.42
CA LYS A 103 -6.95 -8.16 -20.55
C LYS A 103 -8.01 -9.23 -20.81
N LEU A 104 -8.49 -9.91 -19.76
CA LEU A 104 -9.55 -10.91 -19.90
C LEU A 104 -10.85 -10.30 -20.41
N LYS A 105 -11.27 -9.14 -19.90
CA LYS A 105 -12.48 -8.45 -20.36
C LYS A 105 -12.37 -8.09 -21.85
N SER A 106 -11.21 -7.60 -22.29
CA SER A 106 -10.98 -7.31 -23.72
C SER A 106 -11.04 -8.58 -24.58
N SER A 107 -10.49 -9.70 -24.14
CA SER A 107 -10.56 -10.96 -24.90
C SER A 107 -11.98 -11.55 -24.92
N GLU A 108 -12.75 -11.41 -23.83
CA GLU A 108 -14.16 -11.83 -23.79
C GLU A 108 -15.02 -10.99 -24.76
N GLU A 109 -14.76 -9.69 -24.84
CA GLU A 109 -15.45 -8.79 -25.77
C GLU A 109 -15.14 -9.10 -27.25
N GLN A 110 -13.87 -9.39 -27.57
CA GLN A 110 -13.47 -9.82 -28.92
C GLN A 110 -14.15 -11.13 -29.34
N LEU A 111 -14.27 -12.10 -28.43
CA LEU A 111 -14.99 -13.35 -28.71
C LEU A 111 -16.46 -13.09 -29.00
N ARG A 112 -17.13 -12.20 -28.24
CA ARG A 112 -18.54 -11.85 -28.49
C ARG A 112 -18.74 -11.22 -29.87
N ILE A 113 -17.84 -10.33 -30.30
CA ILE A 113 -17.89 -9.71 -31.64
C ILE A 113 -17.68 -10.75 -32.75
N VAL A 114 -16.81 -11.74 -32.52
CA VAL A 114 -16.57 -12.82 -33.48
C VAL A 114 -17.77 -13.77 -33.57
N GLU A 115 -18.42 -14.06 -32.44
CA GLU A 115 -19.63 -14.91 -32.36
C GLU A 115 -20.82 -14.27 -33.09
N ASP A 116 -21.05 -12.97 -32.90
CA ASP A 116 -22.10 -12.19 -33.57
C ASP A 116 -21.96 -12.15 -35.10
N LYS A 117 -20.73 -12.20 -35.62
CA LYS A 117 -20.46 -12.26 -37.08
C LYS A 117 -20.62 -13.65 -37.69
N ARG A 118 -20.89 -14.70 -36.89
CA ARG A 118 -20.69 -16.10 -37.28
C ARG A 118 -21.96 -16.90 -37.60
N ASP A 119 -23.06 -16.24 -37.94
CA ASP A 119 -24.34 -16.91 -38.26
C ASP A 119 -24.39 -17.67 -39.61
N GLY A 120 -23.26 -18.20 -40.13
CA GLY A 120 -23.29 -18.86 -41.45
C GLY A 120 -22.19 -19.84 -41.88
N GLN A 121 -21.04 -20.02 -41.21
CA GLN A 121 -20.02 -20.94 -41.75
C GLN A 121 -19.09 -21.67 -40.73
N LEU A 122 -19.26 -23.00 -40.75
CA LEU A 122 -18.34 -24.14 -40.58
C LEU A 122 -17.48 -24.34 -39.30
N THR A 123 -17.51 -25.60 -38.87
CA THR A 123 -17.10 -26.31 -37.65
C THR A 123 -15.64 -26.25 -37.20
N LEU A 124 -14.66 -25.91 -38.05
CA LEU A 124 -13.23 -25.92 -37.66
C LEU A 124 -12.93 -24.83 -36.63
N THR A 125 -13.42 -23.61 -36.86
CA THR A 125 -13.14 -22.49 -35.95
C THR A 125 -13.84 -22.66 -34.60
N ASN A 126 -14.87 -23.49 -34.51
CA ASN A 126 -15.52 -23.84 -33.25
C ASN A 126 -14.52 -24.55 -32.31
N THR A 127 -13.68 -25.45 -32.83
CA THR A 127 -12.70 -26.17 -32.01
C THR A 127 -11.57 -25.27 -31.47
N LEU A 128 -11.13 -24.28 -32.26
CA LEU A 128 -10.14 -23.29 -31.82
C LEU A 128 -10.76 -22.29 -30.82
N SER A 129 -11.97 -21.82 -31.11
CA SER A 129 -12.78 -20.99 -30.21
C SER A 129 -13.00 -21.69 -28.86
N GLU A 130 -13.41 -22.96 -28.86
CA GLU A 130 -13.60 -23.75 -27.64
C GLU A 130 -12.32 -23.90 -26.82
N ARG A 131 -11.16 -24.07 -27.49
CA ARG A 131 -9.85 -24.10 -26.80
C ARG A 131 -9.50 -22.75 -26.18
N GLU A 132 -9.76 -21.64 -26.86
CA GLU A 132 -9.53 -20.29 -26.31
C GLU A 132 -10.50 -19.96 -25.17
N ILE A 133 -11.78 -20.29 -25.32
CA ILE A 133 -12.79 -20.22 -24.27
C ILE A 133 -12.36 -21.06 -23.07
N GLY A 134 -11.89 -22.29 -23.28
CA GLY A 134 -11.38 -23.15 -22.21
C GLY A 134 -10.19 -22.54 -21.46
N LYS A 135 -9.23 -21.94 -22.18
CA LYS A 135 -8.10 -21.20 -21.57
C LYS A 135 -8.60 -19.97 -20.78
N MET A 136 -9.58 -19.24 -21.32
CA MET A 136 -10.14 -18.05 -20.70
C MET A 136 -10.96 -18.38 -19.44
N THR A 137 -11.80 -19.42 -19.49
CA THR A 137 -12.55 -19.95 -18.34
C THR A 137 -11.59 -20.44 -17.25
N ARG A 138 -10.47 -21.07 -17.62
CA ARG A 138 -9.43 -21.49 -16.66
C ARG A 138 -8.77 -20.29 -15.97
N ARG A 139 -8.42 -19.23 -16.72
CA ARG A 139 -7.90 -17.96 -16.15
C ARG A 139 -8.94 -17.27 -15.25
N LYS A 140 -10.21 -17.21 -15.67
CA LYS A 140 -11.33 -16.65 -14.89
C LYS A 140 -11.54 -17.39 -13.56
N ARG A 141 -11.41 -18.72 -13.57
CA ARG A 141 -11.45 -19.56 -12.35
C ARG A 141 -10.31 -19.26 -11.38
N GLY A 142 -9.12 -18.93 -11.88
CA GLY A 142 -7.98 -18.51 -11.07
C GLY A 142 -8.21 -17.20 -10.32
N ILE A 143 -8.93 -16.25 -10.92
CA ILE A 143 -9.24 -14.94 -10.33
C ILE A 143 -10.35 -15.06 -9.26
N GLY A 144 -11.28 -16.00 -9.42
CA GLY A 144 -12.38 -16.25 -8.47
C GLY A 144 -13.63 -15.43 -8.77
N ASN A 145 -14.55 -15.30 -7.79
CA ASN A 145 -15.81 -14.57 -7.98
C ASN A 145 -15.55 -13.07 -8.22
N LEU A 146 -15.73 -12.65 -9.48
CA LEU A 146 -15.55 -11.29 -9.96
C LEU A 146 -16.88 -10.51 -9.81
N LYS A 147 -16.92 -9.50 -8.93
CA LYS A 147 -18.05 -8.56 -8.85
C LYS A 147 -17.59 -7.20 -9.37
N VAL A 148 -18.17 -6.72 -10.46
CA VAL A 148 -17.87 -5.36 -10.95
C VAL A 148 -18.61 -4.35 -10.06
N LYS A 149 -17.88 -3.43 -9.43
CA LYS A 149 -18.46 -2.30 -8.70
C LYS A 149 -18.18 -1.04 -9.51
N LEU A 150 -19.23 -0.28 -9.80
CA LEU A 150 -19.12 1.03 -10.43
C LEU A 150 -18.64 2.02 -9.36
N VAL A 151 -17.46 2.60 -9.55
CA VAL A 151 -16.90 3.63 -8.68
C VAL A 151 -16.97 4.95 -9.43
N TYR A 152 -17.68 5.92 -8.86
CA TYR A 152 -17.71 7.29 -9.37
C TYR A 152 -16.40 7.97 -9.02
N SER A 153 -15.58 8.31 -10.02
CA SER A 153 -14.31 9.01 -9.83
C SER A 153 -14.14 10.03 -10.97
N ASP A 154 -14.00 11.32 -10.63
CA ASP A 154 -13.83 12.44 -11.60
C ASP A 154 -14.94 12.55 -12.67
N ASN A 155 -16.22 12.55 -12.27
CA ASN A 155 -17.38 12.59 -13.20
C ASN A 155 -17.45 11.45 -14.24
N GLU A 156 -16.52 10.49 -14.23
CA GLU A 156 -16.55 9.27 -15.03
C GLU A 156 -16.92 8.06 -14.16
N ILE A 157 -17.75 7.18 -14.72
CA ILE A 157 -18.11 5.92 -14.09
C ILE A 157 -17.03 4.89 -14.43
N LYS A 158 -16.13 4.59 -13.48
CA LYS A 158 -15.10 3.57 -13.66
C LYS A 158 -15.57 2.24 -13.09
N GLU A 159 -15.62 1.22 -13.93
CA GLU A 159 -15.86 -0.16 -13.51
C GLU A 159 -14.60 -0.73 -12.85
N VAL A 160 -14.64 -0.92 -11.52
CA VAL A 160 -13.55 -1.56 -10.79
C VAL A 160 -13.97 -2.99 -10.46
N PRO A 161 -13.22 -4.01 -10.93
CA PRO A 161 -13.50 -5.38 -10.56
C PRO A 161 -13.10 -5.64 -9.10
N VAL A 162 -14.07 -6.01 -8.27
CA VAL A 162 -13.88 -6.34 -6.86
C VAL A 162 -14.06 -7.84 -6.67
N THR A 163 -12.99 -8.50 -6.21
CA THR A 163 -12.96 -9.94 -5.97
C THR A 163 -12.83 -10.23 -4.47
N ASN A 164 -13.43 -11.32 -3.98
CA ASN A 164 -13.25 -11.76 -2.58
C ASN A 164 -11.77 -11.94 -2.20
N LYS A 165 -10.91 -12.36 -3.15
CA LYS A 165 -9.45 -12.45 -2.94
C LYS A 165 -8.80 -11.09 -2.69
N ILE A 166 -9.22 -10.05 -3.41
CA ILE A 166 -8.72 -8.68 -3.22
C ILE A 166 -9.18 -8.14 -1.88
N LYS A 167 -10.44 -8.40 -1.49
CA LYS A 167 -10.94 -8.04 -0.14
C LYS A 167 -10.15 -8.75 0.95
N ALA A 168 -9.90 -10.05 0.81
CA ALA A 168 -9.09 -10.80 1.76
C ALA A 168 -7.66 -10.24 1.85
N ALA A 169 -7.01 -9.98 0.70
CA ALA A 169 -5.69 -9.35 0.66
C ALA A 169 -5.67 -7.97 1.34
N TYR A 170 -6.74 -7.18 1.18
CA TYR A 170 -6.91 -5.90 1.87
C TYR A 170 -6.97 -6.10 3.39
N TYR A 171 -7.86 -6.95 3.89
CA TYR A 171 -7.97 -7.20 5.33
C TYR A 171 -6.68 -7.79 5.93
N VAL A 172 -5.99 -8.68 5.20
CA VAL A 172 -4.68 -9.21 5.60
C VAL A 172 -3.65 -8.08 5.69
N SER A 173 -3.60 -7.18 4.71
CA SER A 173 -2.67 -6.04 4.73
C SER A 173 -2.93 -5.07 5.90
N VAL A 174 -4.21 -4.87 6.25
CA VAL A 174 -4.63 -4.04 7.38
C VAL A 174 -4.27 -4.72 8.71
N LEU A 175 -4.53 -6.02 8.85
CA LEU A 175 -4.18 -6.79 10.03
C LEU A 175 -2.66 -6.81 10.25
N LEU A 176 -1.88 -7.05 9.18
CA LEU A 176 -0.42 -7.04 9.23
C LEU A 176 0.09 -5.66 9.68
N ARG A 177 -0.51 -4.57 9.19
CA ARG A 177 -0.20 -3.22 9.65
C ARG A 177 -0.46 -3.03 11.14
N LEU A 178 -1.62 -3.46 11.63
CA LEU A 178 -1.99 -3.31 13.04
C LEU A 178 -1.02 -4.08 13.95
N VAL A 179 -0.64 -5.29 13.56
CA VAL A 179 0.36 -6.10 14.27
C VAL A 179 1.73 -5.42 14.26
N LEU A 180 2.17 -4.90 13.12
CA LEU A 180 3.44 -4.16 13.04
C LEU A 180 3.40 -2.89 13.90
N GLU A 181 2.34 -2.09 13.82
CA GLU A 181 2.18 -0.89 14.64
C GLU A 181 2.22 -1.20 16.13
N GLY A 182 1.44 -2.18 16.60
CA GLY A 182 1.47 -2.63 17.99
C GLY A 182 2.82 -3.19 18.41
N GLY A 183 3.47 -3.95 17.52
CA GLY A 183 4.81 -4.51 17.75
C GLY A 183 5.88 -3.43 17.91
N PHE A 184 5.90 -2.42 17.05
CA PHE A 184 6.82 -1.28 17.18
C PHE A 184 6.50 -0.43 18.41
N ILE A 185 5.23 -0.22 18.77
CA ILE A 185 4.89 0.50 20.01
C ILE A 185 5.41 -0.26 21.24
N TYR A 186 5.21 -1.57 21.28
CA TYR A 186 5.71 -2.42 22.37
C TYR A 186 7.25 -2.44 22.41
N LEU A 187 7.91 -2.59 21.27
CA LEU A 187 9.37 -2.58 21.20
C LEU A 187 9.92 -1.24 21.66
N GLY A 188 9.33 -0.12 21.22
CA GLY A 188 9.70 1.21 21.68
C GLY A 188 9.50 1.38 23.19
N TYR A 189 8.37 0.92 23.73
CA TYR A 189 8.16 0.93 25.17
C TYR A 189 9.24 0.14 25.92
N VAL A 190 9.58 -1.07 25.50
CA VAL A 190 10.62 -1.88 26.15
C VAL A 190 12.00 -1.25 26.00
N LEU A 191 12.35 -0.71 24.82
CA LEU A 191 13.69 -0.17 24.55
C LEU A 191 13.95 1.17 25.27
N TYR A 192 12.94 2.04 25.36
CA TYR A 192 13.08 3.39 25.92
C TYR A 192 12.68 3.49 27.40
N ASN A 193 12.02 2.48 27.96
CA ASN A 193 11.68 2.42 29.39
C ASN A 193 12.71 1.60 30.21
N ILE A 194 13.84 1.21 29.62
CA ILE A 194 14.97 0.66 30.39
C ILE A 194 15.56 1.82 31.20
N PRO A 195 15.58 1.75 32.55
CA PRO A 195 16.23 2.76 33.35
C PRO A 195 17.72 2.76 33.00
N VAL A 196 18.21 3.87 32.46
CA VAL A 196 19.63 4.16 32.31
C VAL A 196 20.19 4.32 33.73
N SER A 197 20.74 3.22 34.27
CA SER A 197 21.47 3.16 35.55
C SER A 197 22.95 3.43 35.33
#